data_AF-A0A2V9X4Q6-F1
#
_entry.id   AF-A0A2V9X4Q6-F1
#
_cell.length_a   1.000
_cell.length_b   1.000
_cell.length_c   1.000
_cell.angle_alpha   90.00
_cell.angle_beta   90.00
_cell.angle_gamma   90.00
#
_symmetry.space_group_name_H-M   'P 1'
#
loop_
_entity.id
_entity.type
_entity.pdbx_description
1 polymer ?
#
loop_
_entity_poly.entity_id
_entity_poly.type
_entity_poly.pdbx_seq_one_letter_code
_entity_poly.pdbx_strand_id
1 'polypeptide(L)'
;MKTGWYFGEFRTDDVVLLDGLRCSGADHDGCQKACTIFWREAWLRKVEDGVAPSVPDPEANDQLRARLKTSVRPNTYFCQASELLRATRKLKRSERYSKWLAEIRAGNCGPLEMARRIAIWAFWKARWLLFGPYGARKTKATPTTTLNLQPGEWAEVKPLESIFETLDEHANNRGLWFSPNMRLLCGQQRRVERRIDKLIVDGSGEMRSLKNTVFLEGSHCGCAHIAFGGCSRCEFVYWREAWLRRPQDSAETNVGRS
;
A
#
# COMPACT_ATOMS: atom_id res chain seq x y z
N MET A 1 -10.17 5.48 13.77
CA MET A 1 -10.09 4.08 13.35
C MET A 1 -11.50 3.57 13.13
N LYS A 2 -11.93 3.42 11.87
CA LYS A 2 -13.22 2.77 11.59
C LYS A 2 -13.19 1.35 12.16
N THR A 3 -14.25 0.99 12.87
CA THR A 3 -14.52 -0.35 13.38
C THR A 3 -14.82 -1.28 12.20
N GLY A 4 -13.81 -1.63 11.41
CA GLY A 4 -14.04 -2.34 10.14
C GLY A 4 -12.80 -2.84 9.40
N TRP A 5 -11.59 -2.56 9.89
CA TRP A 5 -10.37 -3.09 9.27
C TRP A 5 -10.33 -4.61 9.42
N TYR A 6 -10.38 -5.29 8.28
CA TYR A 6 -10.15 -6.73 8.20
C TYR A 6 -8.68 -6.99 8.54
N PHE A 7 -8.47 -7.64 9.69
CA PHE A 7 -7.17 -8.17 10.05
C PHE A 7 -7.34 -9.68 10.05
N GLY A 8 -6.72 -10.32 9.07
CA GLY A 8 -6.82 -11.74 8.88
C GLY A 8 -5.44 -12.36 8.72
N GLU A 9 -5.41 -13.65 8.94
CA GLU A 9 -4.23 -14.48 8.71
C GLU A 9 -4.56 -15.60 7.74
N PHE A 10 -3.54 -16.15 7.10
CA PHE A 10 -3.70 -17.41 6.40
C PHE A 10 -4.07 -18.50 7.40
N ARG A 11 -4.82 -19.50 6.93
CA ARG A 11 -5.29 -20.60 7.78
C ARG A 11 -4.17 -21.55 8.21
N THR A 12 -3.01 -21.41 7.57
CA THR A 12 -1.80 -22.19 7.75
C THR A 12 -0.63 -21.20 7.89
N ASP A 13 0.35 -21.53 8.73
CA ASP A 13 1.53 -20.71 8.98
C ASP A 13 2.68 -21.03 7.98
N ASP A 14 2.35 -21.50 6.78
CA ASP A 14 3.29 -21.92 5.71
C ASP A 14 3.42 -20.87 4.59
N VAL A 15 2.93 -19.65 4.81
CA VAL A 15 2.90 -18.60 3.79
C VAL A 15 3.99 -17.58 4.02
N VAL A 16 4.89 -17.46 3.05
CA VAL A 16 6.01 -16.52 3.07
C VAL A 16 5.90 -15.47 1.96
N LEU A 17 6.58 -14.35 2.16
CA LEU A 17 6.78 -13.32 1.16
C LEU A 17 8.24 -13.38 0.72
N LEU A 18 8.50 -13.36 -0.59
CA LEU A 18 9.84 -13.20 -1.12
C LEU A 18 10.14 -11.70 -1.23
N ASP A 19 11.30 -11.28 -0.70
CA ASP A 19 11.64 -9.86 -0.63
C ASP A 19 11.73 -9.22 -2.02
N GLY A 20 11.26 -7.98 -2.13
CA GLY A 20 11.20 -7.21 -3.38
C GLY A 20 10.23 -7.72 -4.45
N LEU A 21 9.68 -8.94 -4.33
CA LEU A 21 8.89 -9.55 -5.39
C LEU A 21 7.42 -9.09 -5.38
N ARG A 22 7.00 -8.46 -6.49
CA ARG A 22 5.64 -7.93 -6.66
C ARG A 22 5.02 -8.34 -7.99
N CYS A 23 3.70 -8.49 -7.97
CA CYS A 23 2.92 -8.78 -9.17
C CYS A 23 3.00 -7.61 -10.17
N SER A 24 3.37 -7.90 -11.42
CA SER A 24 3.40 -6.90 -12.51
C SER A 24 2.00 -6.51 -12.97
N GLY A 25 1.02 -7.41 -12.80
CA GLY A 25 -0.34 -7.29 -13.33
C GLY A 25 -0.46 -7.52 -14.84
N ALA A 26 0.61 -7.98 -15.50
CA ALA A 26 0.64 -8.22 -16.95
C ALA A 26 -0.45 -9.21 -17.38
N ASP A 27 -0.70 -10.26 -16.60
CA ASP A 27 -1.72 -11.27 -16.87
C ASP A 27 -3.13 -10.89 -16.36
N HIS A 28 -3.32 -9.63 -15.93
CA HIS A 28 -4.56 -9.11 -15.35
C HIS A 28 -4.96 -7.76 -15.95
N ASP A 29 -4.92 -7.67 -17.27
CA ASP A 29 -5.20 -6.47 -18.06
C ASP A 29 -4.43 -5.24 -17.57
N GLY A 30 -3.17 -5.43 -17.16
CA GLY A 30 -2.31 -4.36 -16.68
C GLY A 30 -2.74 -3.76 -15.33
N CYS A 31 -3.28 -4.56 -14.41
CA CYS A 31 -3.55 -4.13 -13.03
C CYS A 31 -2.30 -3.49 -12.39
N GLN A 32 -2.39 -2.26 -11.89
CA GLN A 32 -1.21 -1.52 -11.41
C GLN A 32 -1.00 -1.59 -9.90
N LYS A 33 -1.67 -2.51 -9.21
CA LYS A 33 -1.64 -2.60 -7.74
C LYS A 33 -0.28 -2.97 -7.15
N ALA A 34 0.51 -3.75 -7.88
CA ALA A 34 1.83 -4.24 -7.45
C ALA A 34 1.81 -4.96 -6.08
N CYS A 35 0.84 -5.86 -5.91
CA CYS A 35 0.70 -6.68 -4.71
C CYS A 35 1.96 -7.51 -4.44
N THR A 36 2.33 -7.67 -3.17
CA THR A 36 3.24 -8.74 -2.76
C THR A 36 2.67 -10.11 -3.12
N ILE A 37 3.52 -11.04 -3.54
CA ILE A 37 3.10 -12.39 -3.90
C ILE A 37 3.25 -13.30 -2.67
N PHE A 38 2.18 -14.02 -2.35
CA PHE A 38 2.15 -15.02 -1.28
C PHE A 38 2.61 -16.37 -1.82
N TRP A 39 3.63 -16.95 -1.19
CA TRP A 39 4.19 -18.26 -1.56
C TRP A 39 3.95 -19.26 -0.43
N ARG A 40 3.61 -20.49 -0.77
CA ARG A 40 3.66 -21.59 0.21
C ARG A 40 5.06 -22.12 0.31
N GLU A 41 5.52 -22.43 1.52
CA GLU A 41 6.82 -23.06 1.75
C GLU A 41 6.99 -24.36 0.95
N ALA A 42 5.91 -25.14 0.79
CA ALA A 42 5.93 -26.38 0.00
C ALA A 42 6.24 -26.17 -1.50
N TRP A 43 6.18 -24.94 -2.01
CA TRP A 43 6.53 -24.59 -3.39
C TRP A 43 7.97 -24.11 -3.54
N LEU A 44 8.65 -23.87 -2.44
CA LEU A 44 9.96 -23.25 -2.39
C LEU A 44 11.02 -24.28 -1.99
N ARG A 45 12.24 -24.05 -2.47
CA ARG A 45 13.43 -24.73 -1.99
C ARG A 45 14.37 -23.68 -1.41
N LYS A 46 14.92 -23.94 -0.23
CA LYS A 46 15.98 -23.10 0.32
C LYS A 46 17.20 -23.19 -0.59
N VAL A 47 17.78 -22.04 -0.89
CA VAL A 47 19.02 -21.91 -1.64
C VAL A 47 20.04 -21.23 -0.74
N GLU A 48 21.31 -21.60 -0.91
CA GLU A 48 22.42 -20.94 -0.21
C GLU A 48 22.72 -19.57 -0.84
N ASP A 49 23.31 -18.68 -0.05
CA ASP A 49 23.74 -17.37 -0.54
C ASP A 49 24.82 -17.54 -1.62
N GLY A 50 24.73 -16.76 -2.70
CA GLY A 50 25.70 -16.77 -3.80
C GLY A 50 25.41 -17.77 -4.93
N VAL A 51 24.32 -18.54 -4.85
CA VAL A 51 23.84 -19.35 -5.98
C VAL A 51 23.33 -18.41 -7.10
N ALA A 52 23.76 -18.67 -8.34
CA ALA A 52 23.33 -17.88 -9.49
C ALA A 52 21.80 -17.96 -9.69
N PRO A 53 21.11 -16.85 -10.03
CA PRO A 53 19.68 -16.86 -10.31
C PRO A 53 19.34 -17.83 -11.45
N SER A 54 18.38 -18.71 -11.22
CA SER A 54 17.84 -19.55 -12.28
C SER A 54 17.04 -18.73 -13.29
N VAL A 55 17.23 -18.99 -14.58
CA VAL A 55 16.40 -18.40 -15.64
C VAL A 55 15.15 -19.27 -15.82
N PRO A 56 13.94 -18.70 -15.72
CA PRO A 56 12.71 -19.44 -15.99
C PRO A 56 12.67 -19.91 -17.46
N ASP A 57 12.21 -21.13 -17.70
CA ASP A 57 11.93 -21.63 -19.05
C ASP A 57 10.72 -20.89 -19.65
N PRO A 58 10.89 -20.11 -20.74
CA PRO A 58 9.80 -19.39 -21.37
C PRO A 58 8.67 -20.30 -21.86
N GLU A 59 8.99 -21.46 -22.41
CA GLU A 59 7.99 -22.36 -22.99
C GLU A 59 7.11 -22.97 -21.90
N ALA A 60 7.72 -23.47 -20.82
CA ALA A 60 6.99 -23.95 -19.66
C ALA A 60 6.09 -22.85 -19.05
N ASN A 61 6.56 -21.59 -19.00
CA ASN A 61 5.76 -20.47 -18.53
C ASN A 61 4.54 -20.22 -19.42
N ASP A 62 4.67 -20.26 -20.73
CA ASP A 62 3.56 -20.04 -21.66
C ASP A 62 2.53 -21.17 -21.59
N GLN A 63 2.99 -22.42 -21.44
CA GLN A 63 2.11 -23.57 -21.20
C GLN A 63 1.33 -23.43 -19.89
N LEU A 64 1.96 -22.92 -18.82
CA LEU A 64 1.29 -22.65 -17.55
C LEU A 64 0.29 -21.50 -17.68
N ARG A 65 0.66 -20.39 -18.32
CA ARG A 65 -0.23 -19.23 -18.55
C ARG A 65 -1.53 -19.64 -19.23
N ALA A 66 -1.46 -20.51 -20.24
CA ALA A 66 -2.63 -21.01 -20.95
C ALA A 66 -3.63 -21.77 -20.06
N ARG A 67 -3.19 -22.31 -18.92
CA ARG A 67 -4.01 -23.09 -17.98
C ARG A 67 -4.49 -22.28 -16.78
N LEU A 68 -3.90 -21.11 -16.54
CA LEU A 68 -4.20 -20.31 -15.36
C LEU A 68 -5.48 -19.50 -15.56
N LYS A 69 -6.39 -19.61 -14.59
CA LYS A 69 -7.55 -18.74 -14.51
C LYS A 69 -7.10 -17.35 -14.07
N THR A 70 -7.23 -16.35 -14.94
CA THR A 70 -6.92 -14.94 -14.62
C THR A 70 -8.15 -14.04 -14.56
N SER A 71 -9.27 -14.49 -15.14
CA SER A 71 -10.56 -13.79 -15.16
C SER A 71 -11.71 -14.69 -14.71
N VAL A 72 -12.75 -14.08 -14.13
CA VAL A 72 -14.01 -14.75 -13.76
C VAL A 72 -15.12 -14.36 -14.73
N ARG A 73 -15.20 -13.07 -15.07
CA ARG A 73 -16.18 -12.46 -15.98
C ARG A 73 -15.65 -11.08 -16.41
N PRO A 74 -16.26 -10.37 -17.38
CA PRO A 74 -15.79 -9.05 -17.79
C PRO A 74 -15.59 -8.10 -16.59
N ASN A 75 -14.44 -7.42 -16.56
CA ASN A 75 -14.02 -6.50 -15.50
C ASN A 75 -13.86 -7.12 -14.08
N THR A 76 -13.88 -8.45 -13.94
CA THR A 76 -13.72 -9.17 -12.67
C THR A 76 -12.68 -10.28 -12.79
N TYR A 77 -11.60 -10.17 -12.03
CA TYR A 77 -10.39 -10.96 -12.18
C TYR A 77 -10.23 -11.98 -11.05
N PHE A 78 -9.48 -13.04 -11.36
CA PHE A 78 -9.05 -14.04 -10.41
C PHE A 78 -7.55 -13.89 -10.16
N CYS A 79 -7.18 -13.53 -8.93
CA CYS A 79 -5.79 -13.42 -8.49
C CYS A 79 -5.68 -13.55 -6.96
N GLN A 80 -4.46 -13.55 -6.42
CA GLN A 80 -4.27 -13.64 -4.97
C GLN A 80 -4.95 -12.50 -4.20
N ALA A 81 -4.99 -11.29 -4.77
CA ALA A 81 -5.68 -10.14 -4.17
C ALA A 81 -7.21 -10.33 -4.14
N SER A 82 -7.81 -10.84 -5.23
CA SER A 82 -9.25 -11.11 -5.29
C SER A 82 -9.65 -12.21 -4.30
N GLU A 83 -8.83 -13.25 -4.13
CA GLU A 83 -9.12 -14.37 -3.24
C GLU A 83 -8.60 -14.17 -1.80
N LEU A 84 -7.92 -13.06 -1.49
CA LEU A 84 -7.25 -12.86 -0.20
C LEU A 84 -8.21 -13.00 0.99
N LEU A 85 -9.41 -12.44 0.90
CA LEU A 85 -10.41 -12.53 1.98
C LEU A 85 -10.95 -13.96 2.18
N ARG A 86 -10.94 -14.79 1.13
CA ARG A 86 -11.37 -16.20 1.20
C ARG A 86 -10.24 -17.10 1.70
N ALA A 87 -9.01 -16.80 1.28
CA ALA A 87 -7.80 -17.53 1.68
C ALA A 87 -7.40 -17.29 3.15
N THR A 88 -7.92 -16.22 3.76
CA THR A 88 -7.61 -15.85 5.14
C THR A 88 -8.81 -16.03 6.07
N ARG A 89 -8.54 -16.09 7.38
CA ARG A 89 -9.57 -16.01 8.43
C ARG A 89 -9.41 -14.72 9.21
N LYS A 90 -10.51 -14.14 9.67
CA LYS A 90 -10.49 -12.94 10.52
C LYS A 90 -9.95 -13.29 11.91
N LEU A 91 -9.02 -12.47 12.40
CA LEU A 91 -8.48 -12.58 13.75
C LEU A 91 -9.38 -11.89 14.78
N LYS A 92 -9.70 -12.60 15.87
CA LYS A 92 -10.32 -12.04 17.08
C LYS A 92 -9.37 -11.08 17.77
N ARG A 93 -9.90 -10.18 18.60
CA ARG A 93 -9.07 -9.17 19.30
C ARG A 93 -8.02 -9.82 20.21
N SER A 94 -8.35 -10.92 20.87
CA SER A 94 -7.43 -11.68 21.73
C SER A 94 -6.28 -12.31 20.95
N GLU A 95 -6.57 -12.91 19.79
CA GLU A 95 -5.58 -13.57 18.93
C GLU A 95 -4.56 -12.57 18.33
N ARG A 96 -4.91 -11.28 18.26
CA ARG A 96 -3.94 -10.24 17.83
C ARG A 96 -2.78 -10.10 18.81
N TYR A 97 -2.99 -10.36 20.10
CA TYR A 97 -1.94 -10.32 21.11
C TYR A 97 -1.05 -11.56 21.15
N SER A 98 -1.48 -12.70 20.61
CA SER A 98 -0.56 -13.84 20.45
C SER A 98 0.28 -13.69 19.19
N LYS A 99 -0.26 -13.04 18.15
CA LYS A 99 0.40 -12.95 16.85
C LYS A 99 1.69 -12.14 16.82
N TRP A 100 1.76 -11.00 17.48
CA TRP A 100 3.02 -10.25 17.54
C TRP A 100 4.17 -11.03 18.22
N LEU A 101 3.87 -11.91 19.18
CA LEU A 101 4.88 -12.81 19.76
C LEU A 101 5.34 -13.85 18.73
N ALA A 102 4.41 -14.36 17.92
CA ALA A 102 4.75 -15.26 16.81
C ALA A 102 5.63 -14.55 15.77
N GLU A 103 5.33 -13.29 15.41
CA GLU A 103 6.14 -12.49 14.49
C GLU A 103 7.57 -12.28 15.01
N ILE A 104 7.73 -12.02 16.31
CA ILE A 104 9.06 -11.90 16.94
C ILE A 104 9.80 -13.24 16.90
N ARG A 105 9.13 -14.34 17.27
CA ARG A 105 9.73 -15.68 17.27
C ARG A 105 10.11 -16.15 15.86
N ALA A 106 9.33 -15.78 14.86
CA ALA A 106 9.60 -16.06 13.45
C ALA A 106 10.74 -15.22 12.88
N GLY A 107 11.23 -14.20 13.61
CA GLY A 107 12.27 -13.29 13.13
C GLY A 107 11.77 -12.24 12.14
N ASN A 108 10.46 -12.14 11.91
CA ASN A 108 9.87 -11.15 11.00
C ASN A 108 10.00 -9.71 11.52
N CYS A 109 10.20 -9.53 12.82
CA CYS A 109 10.48 -8.23 13.42
C CYS A 109 11.22 -8.37 14.76
N GLY A 110 12.03 -7.37 15.11
CA GLY A 110 12.69 -7.32 16.41
C GLY A 110 11.74 -6.92 17.55
N PRO A 111 12.01 -7.30 18.82
CA PRO A 111 11.19 -6.91 19.96
C PRO A 111 11.02 -5.39 20.10
N LEU A 112 12.09 -4.62 19.88
CA LEU A 112 12.07 -3.15 19.95
C LEU A 112 11.22 -2.54 18.82
N GLU A 113 11.35 -3.06 17.61
CA GLU A 113 10.55 -2.62 16.46
C GLU A 113 9.07 -2.86 16.72
N MET A 114 8.74 -4.04 17.24
CA MET A 114 7.38 -4.41 17.56
C MET A 114 6.80 -3.54 18.70
N ALA A 115 7.59 -3.29 19.76
CA ALA A 115 7.20 -2.35 20.82
C ALA A 115 6.91 -0.94 20.28
N ARG A 116 7.75 -0.45 19.35
CA ARG A 116 7.53 0.83 18.65
C ARG A 116 6.23 0.82 17.84
N ARG A 117 5.95 -0.25 17.08
CA ARG A 117 4.69 -0.40 16.32
C ARG A 117 3.46 -0.33 17.24
N ILE A 118 3.51 -0.98 18.40
CA ILE A 118 2.44 -0.90 19.40
C ILE A 118 2.30 0.50 19.98
N ALA A 119 3.40 1.17 20.34
CA ALA A 119 3.34 2.52 20.88
C ALA A 119 2.70 3.51 19.89
N ILE A 120 3.09 3.43 18.62
CA ILE A 120 2.48 4.21 17.53
C ILE A 120 0.98 3.93 17.45
N TRP A 121 0.58 2.66 17.42
CA TRP A 121 -0.84 2.28 17.39
C TRP A 121 -1.61 2.84 18.60
N ALA A 122 -1.05 2.70 19.80
CA ALA A 122 -1.68 3.12 21.05
C ALA A 122 -1.90 4.64 21.04
N PHE A 123 -0.90 5.41 20.62
CA PHE A 123 -1.01 6.85 20.42
C PHE A 123 -2.13 7.21 19.44
N TRP A 124 -2.15 6.60 18.25
CA TRP A 124 -3.16 6.91 17.22
C TRP A 124 -4.58 6.48 17.62
N LYS A 125 -4.69 5.38 18.38
CA LYS A 125 -5.95 4.95 18.96
C LYS A 125 -6.45 5.93 20.02
N ALA A 126 -5.59 6.35 20.95
CA ALA A 126 -5.93 7.33 21.98
C ALA A 126 -6.35 8.67 21.35
N ARG A 127 -5.56 9.18 20.38
CA ARG A 127 -5.91 10.38 19.61
C ARG A 127 -7.27 10.25 18.95
N TRP A 128 -7.56 9.12 18.31
CA TRP A 128 -8.85 8.92 17.65
C TRP A 128 -10.03 8.90 18.64
N LEU A 129 -9.85 8.32 19.82
CA LEU A 129 -10.87 8.32 20.87
C LEU A 129 -11.14 9.73 21.42
N LEU A 130 -10.11 10.56 21.55
CA LEU A 130 -10.21 11.91 22.09
C LEU A 130 -10.67 12.96 21.06
N PHE A 131 -10.20 12.86 19.82
CA PHE A 131 -10.35 13.91 18.80
C PHE A 131 -11.08 13.44 17.53
N GLY A 132 -11.52 12.19 17.49
CA GLY A 132 -12.20 11.63 16.31
C GLY A 132 -11.26 11.33 15.13
N PRO A 133 -11.81 11.12 13.92
CA PRO A 133 -11.05 10.78 12.72
C PRO A 133 -9.99 11.84 12.37
N TYR A 134 -8.77 11.37 12.08
CA TYR A 134 -7.68 12.25 11.67
C TYR A 134 -7.96 12.87 10.30
N GLY A 135 -7.87 14.20 10.19
CA GLY A 135 -8.04 14.92 8.93
C GLY A 135 -9.48 15.01 8.43
N ALA A 136 -10.48 14.61 9.23
CA ALA A 136 -11.87 14.76 8.85
C ALA A 136 -12.31 16.23 8.90
N ARG A 137 -12.92 16.69 7.81
CA ARG A 137 -13.57 17.99 7.70
C ARG A 137 -15.00 17.83 7.19
N LYS A 138 -15.91 18.75 7.55
CA LYS A 138 -17.30 18.76 7.04
C LYS A 138 -17.40 19.39 5.64
N THR A 139 -16.43 19.12 4.77
CA THR A 139 -16.34 19.67 3.42
C THR A 139 -17.08 18.75 2.45
N LYS A 140 -18.16 19.24 1.83
CA LYS A 140 -18.96 18.45 0.87
C LYS A 140 -18.27 18.23 -0.49
N ALA A 141 -17.35 19.11 -0.87
CA ALA A 141 -16.66 19.03 -2.16
C ALA A 141 -15.21 18.55 -1.97
N THR A 142 -14.85 17.45 -2.60
CA THR A 142 -13.46 16.96 -2.68
C THR A 142 -12.88 17.34 -4.04
N PRO A 143 -11.96 18.32 -4.12
CA PRO A 143 -11.47 18.85 -5.39
C PRO A 143 -10.62 17.83 -6.15
N THR A 144 -10.53 18.02 -7.45
CA THR A 144 -9.62 17.28 -8.34
C THR A 144 -8.56 18.24 -8.86
N THR A 145 -7.31 17.78 -8.92
CA THR A 145 -6.21 18.49 -9.57
C THR A 145 -5.57 17.52 -10.55
N THR A 146 -5.20 18.03 -11.73
CA THR A 146 -4.46 17.29 -12.75
C THR A 146 -3.12 18.00 -12.98
N LEU A 147 -2.06 17.44 -12.41
CA LEU A 147 -0.67 17.82 -12.66
C LEU A 147 -0.06 17.01 -13.81
N ASN A 148 -0.69 15.88 -14.17
CA ASN A 148 -0.20 14.93 -15.17
C ASN A 148 1.23 14.48 -14.87
N LEU A 149 1.48 14.08 -13.62
CA LEU A 149 2.80 13.67 -13.16
C LEU A 149 3.24 12.39 -13.88
N GLN A 150 4.48 12.39 -14.36
CA GLN A 150 5.07 11.23 -15.03
C GLN A 150 6.03 10.47 -14.11
N PRO A 151 6.20 9.16 -14.32
CA PRO A 151 7.25 8.39 -13.64
C PRO A 151 8.62 9.07 -13.79
N GLY A 152 9.36 9.14 -12.70
CA GLY A 152 10.67 9.77 -12.62
C GLY A 152 10.66 11.27 -12.29
N GLU A 153 9.52 11.97 -12.45
CA GLU A 153 9.38 13.39 -12.10
C GLU A 153 9.41 13.62 -10.57
N TRP A 154 9.90 14.77 -10.14
CA TRP A 154 9.81 15.20 -8.75
C TRP A 154 8.45 15.83 -8.43
N ALA A 155 7.91 15.48 -7.27
CA ALA A 155 6.73 16.08 -6.69
C ALA A 155 6.97 16.40 -5.21
N GLU A 156 6.50 17.55 -4.76
CA GLU A 156 6.44 17.87 -3.34
C GLU A 156 5.06 17.50 -2.79
N VAL A 157 5.04 16.78 -1.68
CA VAL A 157 3.80 16.54 -0.94
C VAL A 157 3.41 17.83 -0.24
N LYS A 158 2.19 18.31 -0.50
CA LYS A 158 1.69 19.55 0.12
C LYS A 158 1.73 19.49 1.66
N PRO A 159 1.79 20.65 2.33
CA PRO A 159 1.59 20.74 3.77
C PRO A 159 0.28 20.09 4.21
N LEU A 160 0.26 19.63 5.47
CA LEU A 160 -0.84 18.85 6.01
C LEU A 160 -2.16 19.64 5.99
N GLU A 161 -2.09 20.93 6.30
CA GLU A 161 -3.22 21.85 6.36
C GLU A 161 -3.90 21.96 4.99
N SER A 162 -3.12 22.14 3.92
CA SER A 162 -3.60 22.18 2.54
C SER A 162 -4.20 20.86 2.09
N ILE A 163 -3.65 19.72 2.53
CA ILE A 163 -4.23 18.41 2.21
C ILE A 163 -5.57 18.25 2.92
N PHE A 164 -5.68 18.63 4.19
CA PHE A 164 -6.92 18.52 4.97
C PHE A 164 -8.09 19.30 4.34
N GLU A 165 -7.82 20.42 3.68
CA GLU A 165 -8.84 21.17 2.93
C GLU A 165 -9.44 20.39 1.76
N THR A 166 -8.77 19.33 1.29
CA THR A 166 -9.23 18.50 0.16
C THR A 166 -10.00 17.25 0.57
N LEU A 167 -10.16 17.00 1.88
CA LEU A 167 -10.72 15.76 2.43
C LEU A 167 -12.18 15.90 2.85
N ASP A 168 -12.92 14.79 2.83
CA ASP A 168 -14.29 14.67 3.37
C ASP A 168 -14.32 14.33 4.88
N GLU A 169 -15.51 14.10 5.44
CA GLU A 169 -15.69 13.75 6.86
C GLU A 169 -15.09 12.39 7.25
N HIS A 170 -14.68 11.60 6.25
CA HIS A 170 -14.02 10.31 6.41
C HIS A 170 -12.52 10.38 6.12
N ALA A 171 -11.98 11.59 5.94
CA ALA A 171 -10.61 11.85 5.55
C ALA A 171 -10.24 11.27 4.17
N ASN A 172 -11.19 11.23 3.24
CA ASN A 172 -10.93 10.83 1.86
C ASN A 172 -10.95 12.00 0.89
N ASN A 173 -10.19 11.88 -0.19
CA ASN A 173 -10.43 12.63 -1.42
C ASN A 173 -10.96 11.67 -2.49
N ARG A 174 -12.22 11.85 -2.90
CA ARG A 174 -12.89 11.02 -3.93
C ARG A 174 -12.72 9.52 -3.66
N GLY A 175 -13.02 9.10 -2.43
CA GLY A 175 -12.93 7.72 -1.97
C GLY A 175 -11.51 7.20 -1.68
N LEU A 176 -10.44 7.97 -1.92
CA LEU A 176 -9.09 7.61 -1.51
C LEU A 176 -8.77 8.19 -0.13
N TRP A 177 -8.50 7.31 0.83
CA TRP A 177 -8.28 7.68 2.22
C TRP A 177 -6.87 8.24 2.48
N PHE A 178 -6.80 9.40 3.11
CA PHE A 178 -5.56 9.96 3.62
C PHE A 178 -5.26 9.39 5.02
N SER A 179 -4.44 8.34 5.07
CA SER A 179 -4.12 7.66 6.33
C SER A 179 -3.15 8.48 7.20
N PRO A 180 -3.17 8.33 8.54
CA PRO A 180 -2.26 9.06 9.40
C PRO A 180 -0.77 8.90 9.06
N ASN A 181 -0.35 7.73 8.55
CA ASN A 181 1.04 7.50 8.15
C ASN A 181 1.49 8.44 7.02
N MET A 182 0.58 8.82 6.12
CA MET A 182 0.89 9.68 4.98
C MET A 182 1.42 11.04 5.40
N ARG A 183 1.03 11.54 6.58
CA ARG A 183 1.52 12.80 7.15
C ARG A 183 3.06 12.84 7.24
N LEU A 184 3.71 11.69 7.33
CA LEU A 184 5.17 11.60 7.48
C LEU A 184 5.92 12.07 6.24
N LEU A 185 5.25 12.14 5.07
CA LEU A 185 5.84 12.67 3.84
C LEU A 185 5.37 14.10 3.53
N CYS A 186 4.45 14.70 4.30
CA CYS A 186 4.02 16.07 4.07
C CYS A 186 5.21 17.06 4.12
N GLY A 187 5.27 17.97 3.15
CA GLY A 187 6.35 18.94 2.99
C GLY A 187 7.64 18.36 2.39
N GLN A 188 7.70 17.07 2.08
CA GLN A 188 8.89 16.44 1.49
C GLN A 188 8.76 16.33 -0.02
N GLN A 189 9.89 16.43 -0.71
CA GLN A 189 10.01 16.09 -2.11
C GLN A 189 10.26 14.58 -2.29
N ARG A 190 9.56 13.98 -3.24
CA ARG A 190 9.71 12.59 -3.64
C ARG A 190 9.56 12.46 -5.14
N ARG A 191 10.28 11.52 -5.73
CA ARG A 191 10.08 11.17 -7.13
C ARG A 191 8.82 10.33 -7.26
N VAL A 192 8.15 10.50 -8.39
CA VAL A 192 7.01 9.70 -8.80
C VAL A 192 7.56 8.37 -9.29
N GLU A 193 7.28 7.30 -8.56
CA GLU A 193 7.73 5.96 -8.95
C GLU A 193 6.94 5.48 -10.18
N ARG A 194 5.61 5.66 -10.15
CA ARG A 194 4.71 5.31 -11.24
C ARG A 194 3.35 5.97 -11.13
N ARG A 195 2.65 6.05 -12.25
CA ARG A 195 1.24 6.43 -12.31
C ARG A 195 0.34 5.22 -12.09
N ILE A 196 -0.82 5.44 -11.46
CA ILE A 196 -1.85 4.42 -11.28
C ILE A 196 -3.22 4.91 -11.75
N ASP A 197 -3.73 4.21 -12.74
CA ASP A 197 -4.98 4.46 -13.45
C ASP A 197 -5.99 3.32 -13.25
N LYS A 198 -5.53 2.12 -12.88
CA LYS A 198 -6.39 0.97 -12.62
C LYS A 198 -5.82 -0.05 -11.63
N LEU A 199 -6.68 -0.65 -10.82
CA LEU A 199 -6.32 -1.75 -9.93
C LEU A 199 -7.47 -2.72 -9.70
N ILE A 200 -7.13 -3.95 -9.33
CA ILE A 200 -8.09 -4.95 -8.85
C ILE A 200 -8.30 -4.77 -7.35
N VAL A 201 -9.56 -4.67 -6.94
CA VAL A 201 -9.96 -4.52 -5.54
C VAL A 201 -9.85 -5.84 -4.79
N ASP A 202 -9.28 -5.79 -3.59
CA ASP A 202 -9.14 -6.97 -2.73
C ASP A 202 -10.51 -7.59 -2.41
N GLY A 203 -10.60 -8.91 -2.48
CA GLY A 203 -11.81 -9.65 -2.11
C GLY A 203 -12.93 -9.67 -3.17
N SER A 204 -13.03 -8.65 -4.03
CA SER A 204 -14.07 -8.61 -5.09
C SER A 204 -13.55 -9.04 -6.45
N GLY A 205 -12.27 -8.82 -6.75
CA GLY A 205 -11.72 -9.03 -8.09
C GLY A 205 -12.12 -7.96 -9.11
N GLU A 206 -12.94 -6.99 -8.72
CA GLU A 206 -13.39 -5.90 -9.59
C GLU A 206 -12.22 -4.98 -9.95
N MET A 207 -12.02 -4.72 -11.24
CA MET A 207 -11.09 -3.69 -11.69
C MET A 207 -11.73 -2.31 -11.55
N ARG A 208 -11.04 -1.40 -10.87
CA ARG A 208 -11.44 -0.01 -10.67
C ARG A 208 -10.47 0.94 -11.31
N SER A 209 -11.01 1.98 -11.95
CA SER A 209 -10.21 3.09 -12.45
C SER A 209 -9.93 4.12 -11.35
N LEU A 210 -8.70 4.62 -11.35
CA LEU A 210 -8.24 5.74 -10.55
C LEU A 210 -7.90 6.90 -11.48
N LYS A 211 -8.14 8.12 -11.02
CA LYS A 211 -7.77 9.35 -11.73
C LYS A 211 -6.74 10.11 -10.93
N ASN A 212 -5.77 10.70 -11.61
CA ASN A 212 -4.78 11.62 -11.05
C ASN A 212 -4.15 11.05 -9.77
N THR A 213 -3.66 9.81 -9.87
CA THR A 213 -3.11 9.07 -8.74
C THR A 213 -1.75 8.51 -9.11
N VAL A 214 -0.81 8.62 -8.17
CA VAL A 214 0.57 8.18 -8.35
C VAL A 214 1.05 7.40 -7.12
N PHE A 215 2.15 6.67 -7.30
CA PHE A 215 3.02 6.21 -6.23
C PHE A 215 4.24 7.12 -6.14
N LEU A 216 4.66 7.38 -4.91
CA LEU A 216 5.90 8.10 -4.62
C LEU A 216 6.94 7.08 -4.17
N GLU A 217 8.20 7.26 -4.58
CA GLU A 217 9.31 6.38 -4.19
C GLU A 217 9.40 6.26 -2.66
N GLY A 218 9.55 5.02 -2.18
CA GLY A 218 9.65 4.70 -0.74
C GLY A 218 8.36 4.94 0.05
N SER A 219 7.23 5.24 -0.60
CA SER A 219 5.96 5.50 0.08
C SER A 219 5.14 4.23 0.30
N HIS A 220 5.43 3.54 1.40
CA HIS A 220 4.71 2.34 1.82
C HIS A 220 3.72 2.57 2.97
N CYS A 221 2.80 1.62 3.14
CA CYS A 221 1.77 1.68 4.17
C CYS A 221 2.39 1.59 5.57
N GLY A 222 2.00 2.49 6.47
CA GLY A 222 2.36 2.41 7.88
C GLY A 222 1.26 1.73 8.69
N CYS A 223 1.09 0.42 8.53
CA CYS A 223 0.03 -0.35 9.19
C CYS A 223 -0.03 -0.12 10.72
N ALA A 224 1.10 0.15 11.39
CA ALA A 224 1.16 0.46 12.82
C ALA A 224 0.32 1.70 13.22
N HIS A 225 0.07 2.63 12.29
CA HIS A 225 -0.78 3.80 12.55
C HIS A 225 -2.28 3.49 12.60
N ILE A 226 -2.68 2.28 12.18
CA ILE A 226 -4.08 1.93 11.94
C ILE A 226 -4.47 0.56 12.52
N ALA A 227 -3.49 -0.32 12.76
CA ALA A 227 -3.68 -1.69 13.21
C ALA A 227 -2.66 -2.04 14.29
N PHE A 228 -3.12 -2.80 15.28
CA PHE A 228 -2.29 -3.28 16.38
C PHE A 228 -1.23 -4.25 15.83
N GLY A 229 0.05 -4.02 16.12
CA GLY A 229 1.18 -4.84 15.63
C GLY A 229 1.63 -4.55 14.19
N GLY A 230 0.85 -3.80 13.40
CA GLY A 230 1.17 -3.50 12.01
C GLY A 230 0.91 -4.66 11.04
N CYS A 231 1.58 -4.65 9.88
CA CYS A 231 1.51 -5.69 8.86
C CYS A 231 2.87 -5.79 8.14
N SER A 232 3.23 -6.97 7.63
CA SER A 232 4.45 -7.21 6.86
C SER A 232 4.32 -6.92 5.35
N ARG A 233 3.08 -6.71 4.86
CA ARG A 233 2.80 -6.59 3.42
C ARG A 233 3.45 -5.40 2.72
N CYS A 234 3.80 -4.34 3.47
CA CYS A 234 4.48 -3.16 2.93
C CYS A 234 3.85 -2.65 1.61
N GLU A 235 2.51 -2.55 1.56
CA GLU A 235 1.79 -2.16 0.34
C GLU A 235 2.08 -0.71 -0.04
N PHE A 236 2.02 -0.41 -1.33
CA PHE A 236 2.18 0.97 -1.80
C PHE A 236 1.03 1.87 -1.34
N VAL A 237 1.37 3.13 -1.05
CA VAL A 237 0.41 4.17 -0.71
C VAL A 237 0.09 4.99 -1.97
N TYR A 238 -1.20 5.14 -2.26
CA TYR A 238 -1.69 5.96 -3.36
C TYR A 238 -1.73 7.44 -2.97
N TRP A 239 -1.25 8.31 -3.85
CA TRP A 239 -1.29 9.76 -3.67
C TRP A 239 -2.13 10.41 -4.77
N ARG A 240 -3.15 11.20 -4.41
CA ARG A 240 -3.83 12.07 -5.38
C ARG A 240 -2.89 13.21 -5.77
N GLU A 241 -2.89 13.59 -7.04
CA GLU A 241 -2.18 14.80 -7.50
C GLU A 241 -2.70 16.07 -6.81
N ALA A 242 -3.95 16.07 -6.31
CA ALA A 242 -4.48 17.15 -5.46
C ALA A 242 -3.67 17.38 -4.17
N TRP A 243 -2.94 16.37 -3.70
CA TRP A 243 -2.09 16.42 -2.51
C TRP A 243 -0.63 16.74 -2.84
N LEU A 244 -0.30 16.91 -4.12
CA LEU A 244 1.05 17.12 -4.60
C LEU A 244 1.15 18.49 -5.29
N ARG A 245 2.36 19.01 -5.42
CA ARG A 245 2.69 20.13 -6.30
C ARG A 245 4.03 19.86 -6.98
N ARG A 246 4.24 20.46 -8.15
CA ARG A 246 5.57 20.47 -8.75
C ARG A 246 6.49 21.30 -7.85
N PRO A 247 7.73 20.85 -7.58
CA PRO A 247 8.71 21.68 -6.86
C PRO A 247 8.83 23.03 -7.57
N GLN A 248 8.93 24.11 -6.82
CA GLN A 248 9.31 25.39 -7.41
C GLN A 248 10.77 25.27 -7.85
N ASP A 249 11.08 25.58 -9.10
CA ASP A 249 12.45 25.71 -9.54
C ASP A 249 13.10 26.81 -8.71
N SER A 250 14.05 26.46 -7.85
CA SER A 250 14.93 27.44 -7.21
C SER A 250 15.95 27.95 -8.24
N ALA A 251 15.46 28.57 -9.30
CA ALA A 251 16.24 29.11 -10.41
C ALA A 251 15.68 30.47 -10.84
N GLU A 252 15.56 31.41 -9.90
CA GLU A 252 15.37 32.83 -10.22
C GLU A 252 15.86 33.72 -9.05
N THR A 253 17.08 33.49 -8.54
CA THR A 253 17.71 34.46 -7.63
C THR A 253 19.24 34.33 -7.67
N ASN A 254 19.87 34.80 -8.75
CA ASN A 254 21.23 35.41 -8.78
C ASN A 254 21.69 35.66 -10.22
N VAL A 255 20.97 36.50 -10.96
CA VAL A 255 21.57 37.27 -12.07
C VAL A 255 21.08 38.69 -11.89
N GLY A 256 21.84 39.48 -11.14
CA GLY A 256 21.46 40.86 -10.83
C GLY A 256 22.02 41.36 -9.51
N ARG A 257 23.34 41.32 -9.36
CA ARG A 257 24.05 42.29 -8.51
C ARG A 257 25.47 42.47 -9.06
N SER A 258 25.59 43.59 -9.79
CA SER A 258 26.75 44.48 -9.95
C SER A 258 28.12 43.87 -10.25
#